data_AF-U2LYN3-F1
#
_entry.id   AF-U2LYN3-F1
#
_cell.length_a   1.000
_cell.length_b   1.000
_cell.length_c   1.000
_cell.angle_alpha   90.00
_cell.angle_beta   90.00
_cell.angle_gamma   90.00
#
_symmetry.space_group_name_H-M   'P 1'
#
loop_
_entity.id
_entity.type
_entity.pdbx_description
1 polymer ?
#
loop_
_entity_poly.entity_id
_entity_poly.type
_entity_poly.pdbx_seq_one_letter_code
_entity_poly.pdbx_strand_id
1 'polypeptide(L)'
;QPRLSLLVGNQGATAKSAAALSHNRRKRGVMTEQEAYQEHIHYTHDTYCRIVISHASFDAARMLAARWKREISLEYLTEEKFVPLSTADEYFQVPDYGETYPFSVRGQTILLDSCSLAAALAQLLEQMQEEIFLYYF
;
A
#
# COMPACT_ATOMS: atom_id res chain seq x y z
N GLN A 1 8.06 10.54 -63.50
CA GLN A 1 8.10 9.07 -63.66
C GLN A 1 9.48 8.59 -63.18
N PRO A 2 9.59 7.44 -62.49
CA PRO A 2 8.93 6.18 -62.85
C PRO A 2 7.87 5.68 -61.86
N ARG A 3 6.95 4.91 -62.44
CA ARG A 3 5.87 4.12 -61.85
C ARG A 3 6.45 2.90 -61.12
N LEU A 4 5.92 2.58 -59.94
CA LEU A 4 5.95 1.24 -59.38
C LEU A 4 4.55 0.66 -59.46
N SER A 5 4.41 -0.38 -60.27
CA SER A 5 3.16 -1.05 -60.63
C SER A 5 2.64 -1.87 -59.44
N LEU A 6 1.39 -1.61 -59.06
CA LEU A 6 0.57 -2.51 -58.25
C LEU A 6 0.37 -3.83 -59.01
N LEU A 7 1.19 -4.83 -58.71
CA LEU A 7 0.88 -6.20 -59.09
C LEU A 7 0.03 -6.80 -57.96
N VAL A 8 -1.29 -6.70 -58.12
CA VAL A 8 -2.25 -7.46 -57.32
C VAL A 8 -1.98 -8.94 -57.60
N GLY A 9 -1.29 -9.59 -56.66
CA GLY A 9 -1.05 -11.03 -56.68
C GLY A 9 -2.31 -11.75 -56.21
N ASN A 10 -3.15 -12.16 -57.16
CA ASN A 10 -4.31 -13.00 -56.95
C ASN A 10 -3.85 -14.44 -56.64
N GLN A 11 -3.27 -14.69 -55.48
CA GLN A 11 -2.82 -16.03 -55.11
C GLN A 11 -3.89 -16.75 -54.27
N GLY A 12 -4.69 -17.53 -55.00
CA GLY A 12 -5.14 -18.85 -54.56
C GLY A 12 -6.04 -18.89 -53.33
N ALA A 13 -7.35 -18.71 -53.54
CA ALA A 13 -8.35 -19.37 -52.71
C ALA A 13 -8.14 -20.90 -52.85
N THR A 14 -7.30 -21.47 -51.98
CA THR A 14 -7.09 -22.91 -51.93
C THR A 14 -8.40 -23.60 -51.58
N ALA A 15 -8.68 -24.76 -52.18
CA ALA A 15 -9.90 -25.55 -51.94
C ALA A 15 -10.14 -25.83 -50.43
N LYS A 16 -9.10 -25.75 -49.60
CA LYS A 16 -9.16 -25.86 -48.14
C LYS A 16 -9.93 -24.71 -47.46
N SER A 17 -9.83 -23.46 -47.94
CA SER A 17 -10.54 -22.33 -47.33
C SER A 17 -12.04 -22.32 -47.68
N ALA A 18 -12.40 -22.74 -48.90
CA ALA A 18 -13.78 -22.92 -49.31
C ALA A 18 -14.47 -24.08 -48.55
N ALA A 19 -13.75 -25.19 -48.30
CA ALA A 19 -14.25 -26.31 -47.50
C ALA A 19 -14.50 -25.91 -46.03
N ALA A 20 -13.58 -25.15 -45.42
CA ALA A 20 -13.73 -24.63 -44.05
C ALA A 20 -14.90 -23.64 -43.89
N LEU A 21 -15.14 -22.81 -44.90
CA LEU A 21 -16.32 -21.94 -44.98
C LEU A 21 -17.62 -22.74 -45.16
N SER A 22 -17.60 -23.85 -45.90
CA SER A 22 -18.78 -24.72 -46.08
C SER A 22 -19.18 -25.45 -44.80
N HIS A 23 -18.18 -25.90 -44.00
CA HIS A 23 -18.41 -26.56 -42.71
C HIS A 23 -19.01 -25.58 -41.68
N ASN A 24 -18.56 -24.33 -41.69
CA ASN A 24 -19.13 -23.28 -40.82
C ASN A 24 -20.48 -22.73 -41.31
N ARG A 25 -20.78 -22.79 -42.62
CA ARG A 25 -22.12 -22.44 -43.14
C ARG A 25 -23.16 -23.54 -42.89
N ARG A 26 -22.79 -24.82 -42.90
CA ARG A 26 -23.71 -25.94 -42.58
C ARG A 26 -24.13 -25.98 -41.11
N LYS A 27 -23.31 -25.52 -40.18
CA LYS A 27 -23.70 -25.32 -38.76
C LYS A 27 -24.67 -24.14 -38.53
N ARG A 28 -24.97 -23.37 -39.59
CA ARG A 28 -25.96 -22.29 -39.57
C ARG A 28 -27.29 -22.74 -40.18
N GLY A 29 -27.60 -24.03 -40.06
CA GLY A 29 -28.84 -24.66 -40.52
C GLY A 29 -29.40 -25.54 -39.40
N VAL A 30 -30.64 -25.23 -38.98
CA VAL A 30 -31.47 -25.93 -37.98
C VAL A 30 -30.69 -26.47 -36.79
N MET A 31 -30.54 -25.59 -35.80
CA MET A 31 -30.10 -25.91 -34.44
C MET A 31 -30.97 -27.04 -33.87
N THR A 32 -30.36 -28.14 -33.42
CA THR A 32 -31.13 -29.20 -32.77
C THR A 32 -31.58 -28.75 -31.37
N GLU A 33 -32.74 -29.18 -30.90
CA GLU A 33 -33.30 -28.77 -29.60
C GLU A 33 -32.32 -29.05 -28.43
N GLN A 34 -31.56 -30.14 -28.53
CA GLN A 34 -30.54 -30.50 -27.55
C GLN A 34 -29.35 -29.53 -27.54
N GLU A 35 -28.85 -29.14 -28.72
CA GLU A 35 -27.78 -28.16 -28.81
C GLU A 35 -28.27 -26.78 -28.31
N ALA A 36 -29.52 -26.41 -28.59
CA ALA A 36 -30.08 -25.11 -28.19
C ALA A 36 -30.22 -25.02 -26.67
N TYR A 37 -30.63 -26.14 -26.06
CA TYR A 37 -30.69 -26.28 -24.62
C TYR A 37 -29.31 -26.19 -23.96
N GLN A 38 -28.29 -26.84 -24.53
CA GLN A 38 -26.92 -26.73 -24.04
C GLN A 38 -26.39 -25.29 -24.17
N GLU A 39 -26.63 -24.62 -25.30
CA GLU A 39 -26.23 -23.23 -25.51
C GLU A 39 -26.93 -22.28 -24.53
N HIS A 40 -28.21 -22.48 -24.25
CA HIS A 40 -28.95 -21.73 -23.24
C HIS A 40 -28.33 -21.88 -21.84
N ILE A 41 -27.95 -23.11 -21.45
CA ILE A 41 -27.27 -23.37 -20.15
C ILE A 41 -25.95 -22.62 -20.09
N HIS A 42 -25.12 -22.74 -21.13
CA HIS A 42 -23.83 -22.07 -21.18
C HIS A 42 -23.96 -20.54 -21.17
N TYR A 43 -24.88 -19.97 -21.95
CA TYR A 43 -25.12 -18.54 -22.01
C TYR A 43 -25.61 -17.97 -20.68
N THR A 44 -26.54 -18.68 -20.02
CA THR A 44 -27.08 -18.27 -18.71
C THR A 44 -25.98 -18.30 -17.65
N HIS A 45 -25.17 -19.36 -17.65
CA HIS A 45 -24.07 -19.50 -16.70
C HIS A 45 -22.97 -18.45 -16.93
N ASP A 46 -22.58 -18.21 -18.18
CA ASP A 46 -21.60 -17.16 -18.53
C ASP A 46 -22.11 -15.77 -18.09
N THR A 47 -23.38 -15.48 -18.35
CA THR A 47 -24.02 -14.23 -17.91
C THR A 47 -23.98 -14.08 -16.39
N TYR A 48 -24.33 -15.15 -15.65
CA TYR A 48 -24.23 -15.18 -14.20
C TYR A 48 -22.80 -14.90 -13.71
N CYS A 49 -21.81 -15.61 -14.26
CA CYS A 49 -20.41 -15.42 -13.88
C CYS A 49 -19.92 -13.99 -14.15
N ARG A 50 -20.28 -13.41 -15.30
CA ARG A 50 -19.95 -12.03 -15.64
C ARG A 50 -20.52 -11.05 -14.62
N ILE A 51 -21.78 -11.24 -14.20
CA ILE A 51 -22.43 -10.40 -13.18
C ILE A 51 -21.68 -10.51 -11.85
N VAL A 52 -21.38 -11.73 -11.39
CA VAL A 52 -20.67 -11.96 -10.12
C VAL A 52 -19.29 -11.30 -10.12
N ILE A 53 -18.51 -11.47 -11.18
CA ILE A 53 -17.17 -10.86 -11.30
C ILE A 53 -17.28 -9.33 -11.32
N SER A 54 -18.29 -8.78 -12.00
CA SER A 54 -18.51 -7.35 -12.07
C SER A 54 -18.85 -6.76 -10.70
N HIS A 55 -19.72 -7.42 -9.92
CA HIS A 55 -20.03 -6.99 -8.56
C HIS A 55 -18.84 -7.08 -7.62
N ALA A 56 -18.08 -8.20 -7.65
CA ALA A 56 -16.89 -8.34 -6.83
C ALA A 56 -15.85 -7.24 -7.11
N SER A 57 -15.65 -6.90 -8.39
CA SER A 57 -14.72 -5.81 -8.77
C SER A 57 -15.24 -4.43 -8.35
N PHE A 58 -16.54 -4.17 -8.49
CA PHE A 58 -17.16 -2.93 -8.04
C PHE A 58 -17.08 -2.75 -6.52
N ASP A 59 -17.32 -3.82 -5.76
CA ASP A 59 -17.20 -3.82 -4.30
C ASP A 59 -15.76 -3.56 -3.86
N ALA A 60 -14.78 -4.20 -4.50
CA ALA A 60 -13.36 -3.94 -4.26
C ALA A 60 -12.98 -2.48 -4.55
N ALA A 61 -13.46 -1.92 -5.67
CA ALA A 61 -13.23 -0.51 -6.02
C ALA A 61 -13.85 0.44 -4.98
N ARG A 62 -15.06 0.15 -4.49
CA ARG A 62 -15.70 0.92 -3.41
C ARG A 62 -14.89 0.86 -2.11
N MET A 63 -14.37 -0.31 -1.76
CA MET A 63 -13.53 -0.47 -0.57
C MET A 63 -12.23 0.34 -0.67
N LEU A 64 -11.59 0.36 -1.84
CA LEU A 64 -10.38 1.18 -2.07
C LEU A 64 -10.69 2.67 -2.02
N ALA A 65 -11.77 3.11 -2.68
CA ALA A 65 -12.19 4.52 -2.61
C ALA A 65 -12.51 4.98 -1.18
N ALA A 66 -13.12 4.11 -0.37
CA ALA A 66 -13.39 4.41 1.04
C ALA A 66 -12.12 4.46 1.90
N ARG A 67 -11.07 3.72 1.51
CA ARG A 67 -9.74 3.78 2.12
C ARG A 67 -9.00 5.06 1.73
N TRP A 68 -8.91 5.36 0.44
CA TRP A 68 -8.23 6.56 -0.06
C TRP A 68 -8.84 7.88 0.41
N LYS A 69 -10.12 7.90 0.79
CA LYS A 69 -10.74 9.07 1.45
C LYS A 69 -10.24 9.34 2.88
N ARG A 70 -9.69 8.32 3.54
CA ARG A 70 -9.25 8.38 4.94
C ARG A 70 -7.72 8.30 5.08
N GLU A 71 -7.06 7.66 4.11
CA GLU A 71 -5.60 7.58 4.06
C GLU A 71 -5.02 8.90 3.54
N ILE A 72 -4.11 9.49 4.31
CA ILE A 72 -3.29 10.62 3.89
C ILE A 72 -1.96 10.04 3.37
N SER A 73 -1.49 10.50 2.21
CA SER A 73 -0.23 10.00 1.65
C SER A 73 0.95 10.39 2.53
N LEU A 74 1.92 9.48 2.67
CA LEU A 74 3.14 9.74 3.43
C LEU A 74 3.93 10.94 2.88
N GLU A 75 3.98 11.10 1.55
CA GLU A 75 4.64 12.23 0.88
C GLU A 75 4.04 13.57 1.33
N TYR A 76 2.71 13.70 1.29
CA TYR A 76 2.00 14.86 1.84
C TYR A 76 2.29 15.10 3.33
N LEU A 77 2.37 14.04 4.14
CA LEU A 77 2.73 14.16 5.57
C LEU A 77 4.18 14.61 5.79
N THR A 78 5.09 14.33 4.85
CA THR A 78 6.50 14.71 4.94
C THR A 78 6.80 16.08 4.33
N GLU A 79 6.05 16.50 3.32
CA GLU A 79 6.20 17.81 2.68
C GLU A 79 5.52 18.92 3.48
N GLU A 80 4.35 18.64 4.06
CA GLU A 80 3.68 19.57 4.94
C GLU A 80 4.32 19.47 6.33
N LYS A 81 5.02 20.53 6.77
CA LYS A 81 5.74 20.62 8.05
C LYS A 81 4.78 20.59 9.24
N PHE A 82 4.04 19.51 9.45
CA PHE A 82 3.34 19.30 10.70
C PHE A 82 4.36 19.05 11.81
N VAL A 83 3.97 19.44 13.02
CA VAL A 83 4.64 19.06 14.27
C VAL A 83 5.11 17.61 14.15
N PRO A 84 6.38 17.28 14.46
CA PRO A 84 6.86 15.92 14.30
C PRO A 84 5.86 14.99 15.00
N LEU A 85 5.35 13.99 14.28
CA LEU A 85 4.35 13.05 14.80
C LEU A 85 4.85 12.33 16.06
N SER A 86 6.18 12.31 16.25
CA SER A 86 6.88 11.79 17.42
C SER A 86 7.00 12.75 18.61
N THR A 87 6.76 14.06 18.48
CA THR A 87 7.20 15.03 19.52
C THR A 87 6.34 15.08 20.78
N ALA A 88 5.17 14.44 20.78
CA ALA A 88 4.30 14.39 21.96
C ALA A 88 4.59 13.17 22.86
N ASP A 89 5.39 12.22 22.39
CA ASP A 89 5.76 11.04 23.16
C ASP A 89 7.19 11.21 23.68
N GLU A 90 7.33 11.31 25.00
CA GLU A 90 8.63 11.37 25.69
C GLU A 90 9.57 10.23 25.25
N TYR A 91 9.02 9.09 24.83
CA TYR A 91 9.79 7.94 24.38
C TYR A 91 10.64 8.19 23.12
N PHE A 92 10.19 9.07 22.22
CA PHE A 92 10.89 9.36 20.96
C PHE A 92 11.75 10.63 21.01
N GLN A 93 11.84 11.28 22.17
CA GLN A 93 12.78 12.38 22.33
C GLN A 93 14.20 11.83 22.18
N VAL A 94 14.98 12.46 21.29
CA VAL A 94 16.42 12.17 21.20
C VAL A 94 17.01 12.55 22.56
N PRO A 95 17.64 11.62 23.30
CA PRO A 95 18.30 11.99 24.54
C PRO A 95 19.37 13.05 24.24
N ASP A 96 19.39 14.14 25.00
CA ASP A 96 20.41 15.18 24.89
C ASP A 96 21.74 14.64 25.41
N TYR A 97 22.42 13.79 24.62
CA TYR A 97 23.72 13.21 24.93
C TYR A 97 24.86 14.24 25.02
N GLY A 98 24.57 15.53 24.83
CA GLY A 98 25.54 16.63 24.86
C GLY A 98 25.46 17.54 26.08
N GLU A 99 24.36 17.53 26.83
CA GLU A 99 24.15 18.45 27.95
C GLU A 99 24.35 17.70 29.27
N THR A 100 25.47 17.96 29.95
CA THR A 100 25.73 17.38 31.27
C THR A 100 25.37 18.36 32.38
N TYR A 101 24.60 17.89 33.36
CA TYR A 101 24.01 18.71 34.40
C TYR A 101 24.82 18.59 35.69
N PRO A 102 25.33 19.71 36.25
CA PRO A 102 26.10 19.67 37.49
C PRO A 102 25.21 19.45 38.71
N PHE A 103 25.60 18.51 39.57
CA PHE A 103 25.01 18.24 40.86
C PHE A 103 26.09 18.36 41.95
N SER A 104 25.88 19.24 42.93
CA SER A 104 26.88 19.55 43.95
C SER A 104 26.43 19.12 45.35
N VAL A 105 27.29 18.38 46.06
CA VAL A 105 27.09 17.95 47.45
C VAL A 105 28.37 18.20 48.23
N ARG A 106 28.29 18.89 49.39
CA ARG A 106 29.44 19.21 50.27
C ARG A 106 30.67 19.79 49.55
N GLY A 107 30.47 20.54 48.46
CA GLY A 107 31.55 21.16 47.68
C GLY A 107 32.18 20.26 46.60
N GLN A 108 31.71 19.01 46.47
CA GLN A 108 32.04 18.14 45.34
C GLN A 108 30.95 18.27 44.28
N THR A 109 31.33 18.28 42.99
CA THR A 109 30.38 18.43 41.87
C THR A 109 30.53 17.27 40.91
N ILE A 110 29.42 16.58 40.64
CA ILE A 110 29.32 15.49 39.68
C ILE A 110 28.54 15.98 38.47
N LEU A 111 28.86 15.46 37.29
CA LEU A 111 28.18 15.75 36.04
C LEU A 111 27.25 14.58 35.70
N LEU A 112 25.95 14.85 35.54
CA LEU A 112 24.93 13.85 35.23
C LEU A 112 24.37 14.04 33.82
N ASP A 113 24.19 12.94 33.09
CA ASP A 113 23.66 12.96 31.71
C ASP A 113 22.15 13.19 31.63
N SER A 114 21.45 13.28 32.77
CA SER A 114 20.00 13.45 32.84
C SER A 114 19.61 14.66 33.69
N CYS A 115 18.95 15.63 33.06
CA CYS A 115 18.39 16.81 33.71
C CYS A 115 17.40 16.42 34.82
N SER A 116 16.49 15.49 34.52
CA SER A 116 15.45 15.05 35.46
C SER A 116 16.06 14.41 36.70
N LEU A 117 17.13 13.63 36.54
CA LEU A 117 17.84 13.03 37.67
C LEU A 117 18.54 14.09 38.52
N ALA A 118 19.27 15.02 37.90
CA ALA A 118 19.94 16.10 38.62
C ALA A 118 18.93 16.96 39.42
N ALA A 119 17.80 17.29 38.81
CA ALA A 119 16.72 18.05 39.45
C ALA A 119 16.05 17.27 40.59
N ALA A 120 15.89 15.96 40.46
CA ALA A 120 15.32 15.12 41.52
C ALA A 120 16.26 15.03 42.73
N LEU A 121 17.56 14.82 42.49
CA LEU A 121 18.56 14.77 43.56
C LEU A 121 18.66 16.11 44.30
N ALA A 122 18.65 17.23 43.56
CA ALA A 122 18.68 18.57 44.14
C ALA A 122 17.47 18.91 45.04
N GLN A 123 16.33 18.23 44.86
CA GLN A 123 15.12 18.43 45.68
C GLN A 123 15.11 17.60 46.97
N LEU A 124 16.03 16.65 47.13
CA LEU A 124 16.14 15.86 48.35
C LEU A 124 16.66 16.68 49.53
N LEU A 125 16.36 16.22 50.74
CA LEU A 125 16.99 16.73 51.96
C LEU A 125 18.50 16.51 51.89
N GLU A 126 19.30 17.45 52.40
CA GLU A 126 20.77 17.38 52.37
C GLU A 126 21.31 16.06 52.91
N GLN A 127 20.73 15.52 53.98
CA GLN A 127 21.13 14.23 54.55
C GLN A 127 20.97 13.06 53.56
N MET A 128 19.88 13.05 52.78
CA MET A 128 19.62 12.00 51.78
C MET A 128 20.50 12.18 50.55
N GLN A 129 20.79 13.44 50.16
CA GLN A 129 21.73 13.73 49.08
C GLN A 129 23.13 13.19 49.41
N GLU A 130 23.59 13.39 50.64
CA GLU A 130 24.88 12.90 51.12
C GLU A 130 24.94 11.38 51.17
N GLU A 131 23.88 10.72 51.65
CA GLU A 131 23.80 9.27 51.69
C GLU A 131 23.83 8.65 50.28
N ILE A 132 23.03 9.20 49.37
CA ILE A 132 23.00 8.78 47.96
C ILE A 132 24.35 9.04 47.30
N PHE A 133 24.95 10.21 47.57
CA PHE A 133 26.27 10.56 47.07
C PHE A 133 27.32 9.52 47.48
N LEU A 134 27.39 9.20 48.77
CA LEU A 134 28.36 8.24 49.31
C LEU A 134 28.15 6.79 48.87
N TYR A 135 26.92 6.42 48.48
CA TYR A 135 26.61 5.05 48.07
C TYR A 135 26.86 4.81 46.57
N TYR A 136 26.58 5.79 45.72
CA TYR A 136 26.58 5.61 44.26
C TYR A 136 27.75 6.27 43.52
N PHE A 137 28.41 7.26 44.11
CA PHE A 137 29.47 8.05 43.48
C PHE A 137 30.78 8.00 44.26
#